data_AF-A0A0C3C7R9-F1
#
_entry.id   AF-A0A0C3C7R9-F1
#
_cell.length_a   1.000
_cell.length_b   1.000
_cell.length_c   1.000
_cell.angle_alpha   90.00
_cell.angle_beta   90.00
_cell.angle_gamma   90.00
#
_symmetry.space_group_name_H-M   'P 1'
#
loop_
_entity.id
_entity.type
_entity.pdbx_description
1 polymer ?
#
loop_
_entity_poly.entity_id
_entity_poly.type
_entity_poly.pdbx_seq_one_letter_code
_entity_poly.pdbx_strand_id
1 'polypeptide(L)'
;MSFRGSPVTSHTETLGDLVHSTNTFAAGIGEVVQAFISAANAPNTRPIMVEYTNRIMAIGRQRMSTMNGRNALLYMKSKFGLLNATAACFHQATFEGNEEQFVEVDLDSWEELVAYMVRLRIIN
;
A
#
# COMPACT_ATOMS: atom_id res chain seq x y z
N MET A 1 21.34 -1.10 -45.76
CA MET A 1 21.35 -2.11 -44.70
C MET A 1 20.40 -1.64 -43.61
N SER A 2 19.20 -2.19 -43.52
CA SER A 2 18.17 -1.76 -42.56
C SER A 2 18.13 -2.75 -41.41
N PHE A 3 18.53 -2.32 -40.21
CA PHE A 3 18.37 -3.11 -39.00
C PHE A 3 16.88 -3.18 -38.65
N ARG A 4 16.29 -4.36 -38.78
CA ARG A 4 14.92 -4.64 -38.36
C ARG A 4 14.97 -5.00 -36.87
N GLY A 5 14.79 -4.00 -36.01
CA GLY A 5 14.59 -4.22 -34.58
C GLY A 5 13.28 -4.98 -34.38
N SER A 6 13.31 -6.11 -33.68
CA SER A 6 12.10 -6.79 -33.23
C SER A 6 11.33 -5.87 -32.27
N PRO A 7 10.01 -5.74 -32.39
CA PRO A 7 9.23 -5.01 -31.40
C PRO A 7 9.27 -5.79 -30.10
N VAL A 8 9.80 -5.17 -29.05
CA VAL A 8 9.61 -5.65 -27.68
C VAL A 8 8.19 -5.27 -27.30
N THR A 9 7.22 -6.13 -27.60
CA THR A 9 5.84 -6.00 -27.13
C THR A 9 5.86 -6.09 -25.61
N SER A 10 5.21 -5.13 -24.96
CA SER A 10 5.15 -5.11 -23.50
C SER A 10 4.43 -6.36 -22.99
N HIS A 11 4.91 -6.95 -21.88
CA HIS A 11 4.34 -8.19 -21.33
C HIS A 11 2.82 -8.12 -21.07
N THR A 12 2.31 -6.90 -20.87
CA THR A 12 0.89 -6.58 -20.67
C THR A 12 0.07 -6.72 -21.94
N GLU A 13 0.62 -6.37 -23.11
CA GLU A 13 -0.03 -6.55 -24.42
C GLU A 13 -0.16 -8.04 -24.78
N THR A 14 0.90 -8.82 -24.53
CA THR A 14 0.90 -10.27 -24.79
C THR A 14 -0.12 -11.03 -23.93
N LEU A 15 -0.34 -10.60 -22.69
CA LEU A 15 -1.37 -11.18 -21.81
C LEU A 15 -2.78 -10.87 -22.33
N GLY A 16 -3.00 -9.63 -22.78
CA GLY A 16 -4.26 -9.21 -23.39
C GLY A 16 -4.61 -10.04 -24.63
N ASP A 17 -3.63 -10.32 -25.48
CA ASP A 17 -3.79 -11.15 -26.68
C ASP A 17 -4.10 -12.62 -26.36
N LEU A 18 -3.56 -13.14 -25.25
CA LEU A 18 -3.85 -14.49 -24.78
C LEU A 18 -5.28 -14.61 -24.26
N VAL A 19 -5.70 -13.71 -23.38
CA VAL A 19 -7.05 -13.71 -22.76
C VAL A 19 -8.15 -13.58 -23.82
N HIS A 20 -7.94 -12.74 -24.83
CA HIS A 20 -8.92 -12.53 -25.92
C HIS A 20 -8.69 -13.45 -27.12
N SER A 21 -7.83 -14.47 -26.99
CA SER A 21 -7.54 -15.39 -28.08
C SER A 21 -8.78 -16.20 -28.45
N THR A 22 -9.01 -16.39 -29.75
CA THR A 22 -10.05 -17.30 -30.27
C THR A 22 -9.73 -18.78 -29.97
N ASN A 23 -8.51 -19.08 -29.51
CA ASN A 23 -8.12 -20.40 -29.06
C ASN A 23 -8.45 -20.55 -27.57
N THR A 24 -9.43 -21.41 -27.24
CA THR A 24 -9.90 -21.65 -25.86
C THR A 24 -8.79 -22.06 -24.89
N PHE A 25 -7.78 -22.79 -25.35
CA PHE A 25 -6.64 -23.18 -24.51
C PHE A 25 -5.73 -21.98 -24.18
N ALA A 26 -5.46 -21.13 -25.18
CA ALA A 26 -4.67 -19.91 -24.98
C ALA A 26 -5.41 -18.88 -24.10
N ALA A 27 -6.73 -18.72 -24.31
CA ALA A 27 -7.61 -17.92 -23.46
C ALA A 27 -7.60 -18.40 -22.01
N GLY A 28 -7.73 -19.71 -21.80
CA GLY A 28 -7.67 -20.31 -20.46
C GLY A 28 -6.33 -20.07 -19.75
N ILE A 29 -5.20 -20.16 -20.46
CA ILE A 29 -3.88 -19.81 -19.88
C ILE A 29 -3.83 -18.31 -19.54
N GLY A 30 -4.29 -17.44 -20.43
CA GLY A 30 -4.33 -16.00 -20.21
C GLY A 30 -5.14 -15.64 -18.96
N GLU A 31 -6.33 -16.21 -18.80
CA GLU A 31 -7.21 -16.01 -17.65
C GLU A 31 -6.55 -16.47 -16.34
N VAL A 32 -5.92 -17.65 -16.33
CA VAL A 32 -5.23 -18.17 -15.14
C VAL A 32 -4.06 -17.27 -14.74
N VAL A 33 -3.27 -16.82 -15.70
CA VAL A 33 -2.15 -15.91 -15.43
C VAL A 33 -2.66 -14.55 -14.94
N GLN A 34 -3.75 -14.02 -15.52
CA GLN A 34 -4.36 -12.77 -15.08
C GLN A 34 -4.93 -12.88 -13.65
N ALA A 35 -5.57 -14.01 -13.33
CA ALA A 35 -6.05 -14.29 -11.98
C ALA A 35 -4.89 -14.38 -10.99
N PHE A 36 -3.77 -15.01 -11.36
CA PHE A 36 -2.58 -15.11 -10.53
C PHE A 36 -1.96 -13.74 -10.26
N ILE A 37 -1.80 -12.89 -11.29
CA ILE A 37 -1.30 -11.51 -11.14
C ILE A 37 -2.23 -10.70 -10.23
N SER A 38 -3.53 -10.84 -10.40
CA SER A 38 -4.53 -10.13 -9.57
C SER A 38 -4.48 -10.58 -8.12
N ALA A 39 -4.25 -11.88 -7.86
CA ALA A 39 -4.08 -12.42 -6.52
C ALA A 39 -2.75 -12.00 -5.89
N ALA A 40 -1.67 -11.97 -6.66
CA ALA A 40 -0.35 -11.54 -6.20
C ALA A 40 -0.32 -10.04 -5.82
N ASN A 41 -1.11 -9.22 -6.52
CA ASN A 41 -1.23 -7.77 -6.28
C ASN A 41 -2.42 -7.40 -5.39
N ALA A 42 -3.02 -8.35 -4.68
CA ALA A 42 -4.18 -8.06 -3.83
C ALA A 42 -3.80 -7.03 -2.75
N PRO A 43 -4.51 -5.89 -2.66
CA PRO A 43 -4.17 -4.84 -1.71
C PRO A 43 -4.36 -5.34 -0.28
N ASN A 44 -3.44 -4.95 0.62
CA ASN A 44 -3.50 -5.32 2.02
C ASN A 44 -4.76 -4.75 2.68
N THR A 45 -5.71 -5.60 3.07
CA THR A 45 -6.97 -5.18 3.70
C THR A 45 -6.89 -5.11 5.23
N ARG A 46 -5.76 -5.50 5.83
CA ARG A 46 -5.57 -5.51 7.28
C ARG A 46 -5.59 -4.07 7.83
N PRO A 47 -6.21 -3.82 8.99
CA PRO A 47 -6.17 -2.51 9.63
C PRO A 47 -4.73 -2.15 10.04
N ILE A 48 -4.47 -0.84 10.18
CA ILE A 48 -3.21 -0.34 10.72
C ILE A 48 -3.35 -0.28 12.25
N MET A 49 -2.45 -0.95 12.97
CA MET A 49 -2.43 -0.92 14.43
C MET A 49 -1.66 0.33 14.88
N VAL A 50 -2.36 1.28 15.48
CA VAL A 50 -1.78 2.54 15.95
C VAL A 50 -1.56 2.52 17.45
N GLU A 51 -0.34 2.80 17.87
CA GLU A 51 0.15 2.67 19.24
C GLU A 51 0.54 4.02 19.81
N TYR A 52 0.07 4.30 21.02
CA TYR A 52 0.49 5.46 21.78
C TYR A 52 0.49 5.12 23.28
N THR A 53 1.66 5.21 23.91
CA THR A 53 1.87 4.81 25.32
C THR A 53 1.36 3.38 25.58
N ASN A 54 0.34 3.22 26.43
CA ASN A 54 -0.25 1.93 26.78
C ASN A 54 -1.52 1.60 25.99
N ARG A 55 -1.83 2.37 24.94
CA ARG A 55 -3.07 2.24 24.17
C ARG A 55 -2.77 1.87 22.73
N ILE A 56 -3.48 0.85 22.24
CA ILE A 56 -3.45 0.40 20.85
C ILE A 56 -4.84 0.58 20.24
N MET A 57 -4.92 1.13 19.04
CA MET A 57 -6.16 1.31 18.27
C MET A 57 -5.99 0.75 16.86
N ALA A 58 -6.89 -0.14 16.45
CA ALA A 58 -6.97 -0.56 15.06
C ALA A 58 -7.69 0.52 14.24
N ILE A 59 -7.05 1.02 13.18
CA ILE A 59 -7.63 1.99 12.25
C ILE A 59 -7.76 1.36 10.87
N GLY A 60 -8.95 1.47 10.28
CA GLY A 60 -9.21 0.93 8.95
C GLY A 60 -8.29 1.55 7.89
N ARG A 61 -7.58 0.72 7.14
CA ARG A 61 -6.61 1.17 6.13
C ARG A 61 -7.24 2.03 5.05
N GLN A 62 -8.42 1.65 4.54
CA GLN A 62 -9.16 2.43 3.55
C GLN A 62 -9.46 3.86 4.02
N ARG A 63 -9.70 4.04 5.32
CA ARG A 63 -9.92 5.38 5.89
C ARG A 63 -8.61 6.17 5.96
N MET A 64 -7.49 5.52 6.25
CA MET A 64 -6.18 6.16 6.29
C MET A 64 -5.67 6.52 4.89
N SER A 65 -6.02 5.71 3.87
CA SER A 65 -5.63 5.94 2.48
C SER A 65 -6.40 7.06 1.79
N THR A 66 -7.54 7.50 2.34
CA THR A 66 -8.29 8.64 1.80
C THR A 66 -7.87 9.98 2.39
N MET A 67 -6.91 9.98 3.32
CA MET A 67 -6.36 11.18 3.95
C MET A 67 -4.95 11.42 3.44
N ASN A 68 -4.58 12.70 3.30
CA ASN A 68 -3.18 13.08 3.22
C ASN A 68 -2.50 13.01 4.60
N GLY A 69 -1.16 13.04 4.63
CA GLY A 69 -0.40 12.86 5.88
C GLY A 69 -0.78 13.85 6.97
N ARG A 70 -1.06 15.11 6.62
CA ARG A 70 -1.50 16.14 7.58
C ARG A 70 -2.86 15.83 8.21
N ASN A 71 -3.83 15.38 7.42
CA ASN A 71 -5.16 15.01 7.91
C ASN A 71 -5.11 13.73 8.73
N ALA A 72 -4.31 12.75 8.30
CA ALA A 72 -4.07 11.52 9.05
C ALA A 72 -3.45 11.83 10.42
N LEU A 73 -2.43 12.69 10.47
CA LEU A 73 -1.80 13.18 11.69
C LEU A 73 -2.84 13.80 12.63
N LEU A 74 -3.65 14.73 12.14
CA LEU A 74 -4.66 15.41 12.95
C LEU A 74 -5.74 14.44 13.45
N TYR A 75 -6.17 13.51 12.60
CA TYR A 75 -7.11 12.45 12.93
C TYR A 75 -6.57 11.57 14.08
N MET A 76 -5.32 11.14 14.00
CA MET A 76 -4.67 10.35 15.04
C MET A 76 -4.53 11.14 16.34
N LYS A 77 -4.03 12.38 16.28
CA LYS A 77 -3.96 13.25 17.46
C LYS A 77 -5.32 13.42 18.13
N SER A 78 -6.40 13.56 17.36
CA SER A 78 -7.77 13.60 17.88
C SER A 78 -8.15 12.30 18.60
N LYS A 79 -7.87 11.13 18.01
CA LYS A 79 -8.22 9.82 18.62
C LYS A 79 -7.46 9.50 19.90
N PHE A 80 -6.25 10.04 20.05
CA PHE A 80 -5.40 9.83 21.23
C PHE A 80 -5.41 11.00 22.22
N GLY A 81 -6.23 12.04 22.02
CA GLY A 81 -6.34 13.18 22.94
C GLY A 81 -5.14 14.13 22.91
N LEU A 82 -4.39 14.13 21.81
CA LEU A 82 -3.13 14.87 21.64
C LEU A 82 -3.30 16.20 20.89
N LEU A 83 -4.54 16.66 20.66
CA LEU A 83 -4.78 17.92 19.94
C LEU A 83 -4.15 19.12 20.65
N ASN A 84 -4.11 19.10 21.98
CA ASN A 84 -3.52 20.16 22.81
C ASN A 84 -2.07 19.86 23.22
N ALA A 85 -1.44 18.82 22.67
CA ALA A 85 -0.05 18.52 22.97
C ALA A 85 0.85 19.64 22.43
N THR A 86 1.63 20.25 23.32
CA THR A 86 2.60 21.32 22.99
C THR A 86 3.92 20.77 22.47
N ALA A 87 4.22 19.50 22.75
CA ALA A 87 5.39 18.80 22.24
C ALA A 87 5.15 18.32 20.79
N ALA A 88 6.24 18.20 20.04
CA ALA A 88 6.22 17.70 18.68
C ALA A 88 5.87 16.21 18.68
N CYS A 89 4.90 15.82 17.85
CA CYS A 89 4.53 14.40 17.71
C CYS A 89 5.19 13.82 16.46
N PHE A 90 6.06 12.82 16.65
CA PHE A 90 6.68 12.07 15.57
C PHE A 90 5.90 10.78 15.31
N HIS A 91 5.90 10.34 14.05
CA HIS A 91 5.21 9.13 13.63
C HIS A 91 6.24 8.15 13.10
N GLN A 92 6.22 6.94 13.61
CA GLN A 92 7.03 5.85 13.08
C GLN A 92 6.13 4.70 12.68
N ALA A 93 6.46 4.02 11.58
CA ALA A 93 5.73 2.86 11.12
C ALA A 93 6.65 1.66 10.94
N THR A 94 6.06 0.47 11.00
CA THR A 94 6.64 -0.75 10.46
C THR A 94 5.95 -1.08 9.14
N PHE A 95 6.66 -1.77 8.26
CA PHE A 95 6.20 -2.04 6.91
C PHE A 95 6.18 -3.54 6.64
N GLU A 96 5.34 -3.95 5.69
CA GLU A 96 5.29 -5.34 5.25
C GLU A 96 6.68 -5.81 4.77
N GLY A 97 7.11 -6.97 5.26
CA GLY A 97 8.47 -7.48 5.03
C GLY A 97 9.53 -6.99 6.04
N ASN A 98 9.24 -5.97 6.86
CA ASN A 98 10.09 -5.53 7.97
C ASN A 98 9.22 -5.03 9.15
N GLU A 99 8.59 -5.97 9.85
CA GLU A 99 7.63 -5.66 10.92
C GLU A 99 8.28 -5.37 12.28
N GLU A 100 9.59 -5.60 12.42
CA GLU A 100 10.33 -5.43 13.68
C GLU A 100 10.91 -4.02 13.83
N GLN A 101 11.24 -3.38 12.71
CA GLN A 101 11.91 -2.08 12.70
C GLN A 101 10.90 -0.94 12.49
N PHE A 102 10.81 -0.06 13.47
CA PHE A 102 10.11 1.21 13.31
C PHE A 102 11.02 2.23 12.63
N VAL A 103 10.51 2.87 11.58
CA VAL A 103 11.16 3.97 10.87
C VAL A 103 10.25 5.19 10.83
N GLU A 104 10.83 6.38 10.78
CA GLU A 104 10.07 7.63 10.72
C GLU A 104 9.27 7.72 9.42
N VAL A 105 8.03 8.20 9.55
CA VAL A 105 7.10 8.34 8.43
C VAL A 105 7.25 9.74 7.85
N ASP A 106 7.57 9.80 6.56
CA ASP A 106 7.40 11.00 5.77
C ASP A 106 5.91 11.24 5.49
N LEU A 107 5.37 12.34 6.02
CA LEU A 107 3.97 12.70 5.87
C LEU A 107 3.63 13.24 4.47
N ASP A 108 4.63 13.69 3.70
CA ASP A 108 4.43 14.15 2.33
C ASP A 108 4.27 12.97 1.35
N SER A 109 4.78 11.79 1.74
CA SER A 109 4.68 10.52 0.98
C SER A 109 3.60 9.58 1.54
N TRP A 110 2.67 10.10 2.35
CA TRP A 110 1.72 9.29 3.12
C TRP A 110 0.86 8.35 2.26
N GLU A 111 0.35 8.85 1.13
CA GLU A 111 -0.56 8.15 0.22
C GLU A 111 0.09 6.90 -0.38
N GLU A 112 1.39 6.94 -0.63
CA GLU A 112 2.18 5.79 -1.11
C GLU A 112 2.47 4.81 0.02
N LEU A 113 2.85 5.33 1.20
CA LEU A 113 3.31 4.51 2.32
C LEU A 113 2.17 3.74 3.01
N VAL A 114 0.96 4.31 3.07
CA VAL A 114 -0.16 3.71 3.82
C VAL A 114 -0.52 2.31 3.35
N ALA A 115 -0.34 1.98 2.08
CA ALA A 115 -0.66 0.65 1.57
C ALA A 115 0.18 -0.45 2.25
N TYR A 116 1.39 -0.11 2.69
CA TYR A 116 2.40 -1.04 3.20
C TYR A 116 2.58 -0.99 4.71
N MET A 117 2.00 0.00 5.40
CA MET A 117 2.11 0.14 6.86
C MET A 117 1.42 -1.00 7.61
N VAL A 118 2.10 -1.62 8.56
CA VAL A 118 1.52 -2.68 9.41
C VAL A 118 1.18 -2.10 10.78
N ARG A 119 2.16 -1.50 11.44
CA ARG A 119 2.00 -0.81 12.73
C ARG A 119 2.45 0.63 12.58
N LEU A 120 1.83 1.50 13.37
CA LEU A 120 2.19 2.90 13.47
C LEU A 120 2.29 3.26 14.95
N ARG A 121 3.29 4.02 15.36
CA ARG A 121 3.43 4.53 16.72
C ARG A 121 3.56 6.04 16.70
N ILE A 122 2.91 6.66 17.68
CA ILE A 122 3.03 8.09 17.94
C ILE A 122 4.06 8.26 19.06
N ILE A 123 5.05 9.11 18.83
CA ILE A 123 6.09 9.47 19.81
C ILE A 123 5.93 10.95 20.14
N ASN A 124 6.02 11.28 21.42
CA ASN A 124 5.90 12.63 21.96
C ASN A 124 6.98 12.87 22.99
#